data_AF-A0A537GL48-F1
#
_entry.id   AF-A0A537GL48-F1
#
_cell.length_a   1.000
_cell.length_b   1.000
_cell.length_c   1.000
_cell.angle_alpha   90.00
_cell.angle_beta   90.00
_cell.angle_gamma   90.00
#
_symmetry.space_group_name_H-M   'P 1'
#
loop_
_entity.id
_entity.type
_entity.pdbx_description
1 polymer ?
#
loop_
_entity_poly.entity_id
_entity_poly.type
_entity_poly.pdbx_seq_one_letter_code
_entity_poly.pdbx_strand_id
1 'polypeptide(L)'
;VANGRVIFGQNNGYIVALNETTGLAIWKVPIGVAASISTAPALAYGRVYVGADSNRFLAMNQTTGSIIWTFNIGAFNATSAAVNNGVVYFGTGKGILYALNATTGAQIWTYPKAGTIGGISSSPALALGSNTLLFGSSDHSLYALNATGGALLWKYTTGAGISSSPAIADSRAFFGSWDTKVYALGVIAPRLQASIFPSVTSLKPGQVSILTITVTNGSTPQAGVNLALSSSAGGGFTQPVMGSIGVYS
;
A
#
# COMPACT_ATOMS: atom_id res chain seq x y z
N VAL A 1 21.73 -0.67 9.03
CA VAL A 1 22.72 0.03 9.87
C VAL A 1 22.04 1.24 10.48
N ALA A 2 22.13 1.45 11.80
CA ALA A 2 21.63 2.67 12.43
C ALA A 2 22.24 2.84 13.83
N ASN A 3 22.42 4.10 14.26
CA ASN A 3 22.89 4.46 15.60
C ASN A 3 24.20 3.75 16.01
N GLY A 4 25.18 3.69 15.10
CA GLY A 4 26.48 3.05 15.35
C GLY A 4 26.42 1.52 15.37
N ARG A 5 25.38 0.90 14.79
CA ARG A 5 25.15 -0.54 14.82
C ARG A 5 24.81 -1.12 13.46
N VAL A 6 25.40 -2.28 13.16
CA VAL A 6 25.00 -3.16 12.06
C VAL A 6 24.22 -4.33 12.66
N ILE A 7 22.99 -4.55 12.21
CA ILE A 7 22.13 -5.62 12.73
C ILE A 7 21.70 -6.53 11.59
N PHE A 8 21.82 -7.84 11.79
CA PHE A 8 21.45 -8.85 10.81
C PHE A 8 20.98 -10.14 11.48
N GLY A 9 20.15 -10.89 10.77
CA GLY A 9 19.69 -12.22 11.14
C GLY A 9 20.59 -13.33 10.60
N GLN A 10 20.54 -14.49 11.25
CA GLN A 10 21.24 -15.71 10.83
C GLN A 10 20.24 -16.85 10.60
N ASN A 11 20.62 -17.82 9.76
CA ASN A 11 19.75 -18.96 9.39
C ASN A 11 19.46 -19.91 10.57
N ASN A 12 20.20 -19.80 11.66
CA ASN A 12 20.07 -20.61 12.88
C ASN A 12 19.24 -19.92 13.98
N GLY A 13 18.51 -18.85 13.65
CA GLY A 13 17.62 -18.16 14.59
C GLY A 13 18.32 -17.19 15.53
N TYR A 14 19.53 -16.76 15.20
CA TYR A 14 20.21 -15.69 15.93
C TYR A 14 20.04 -14.35 15.23
N ILE A 15 19.95 -13.30 16.04
CA ILE A 15 20.07 -11.92 15.58
C ILE A 15 21.28 -11.34 16.27
N VAL A 16 22.09 -10.65 15.48
CA VAL A 16 23.38 -10.10 15.91
C VAL A 16 23.38 -8.60 15.69
N ALA A 17 23.86 -7.86 16.68
CA ALA A 17 24.29 -6.48 16.51
C ALA A 17 25.80 -6.38 16.65
N LEU A 18 26.42 -5.74 15.67
CA LEU A 18 27.83 -5.36 15.70
C LEU A 18 27.94 -3.85 15.85
N ASN A 19 29.03 -3.40 16.45
CA ASN A 19 29.45 -2.01 16.36
C ASN A 19 29.81 -1.68 14.90
N GLU A 20 29.25 -0.59 14.38
CA GLU A 20 29.39 -0.20 12.98
C GLU A 20 30.82 0.16 12.58
N THR A 21 31.63 0.68 13.52
CA THR A 21 33.01 1.09 13.26
C THR A 21 34.00 -0.05 13.47
N THR A 22 33.81 -0.86 14.52
CA THR A 22 34.79 -1.88 14.91
C THR A 22 34.45 -3.28 14.42
N GLY A 23 33.20 -3.54 14.03
CA GLY A 23 32.72 -4.88 13.67
C GLY A 23 32.58 -5.83 14.86
N LEU A 24 32.89 -5.40 16.09
CA LEU A 24 32.78 -6.23 17.28
C LEU A 24 31.32 -6.44 17.67
N ALA A 25 31.00 -7.65 18.14
CA ALA A 25 29.65 -7.98 18.61
C ALA A 25 29.30 -7.17 19.86
N ILE A 26 28.14 -6.50 19.81
CA ILE A 26 27.52 -5.84 20.96
C ILE A 26 26.62 -6.84 21.68
N TRP A 27 25.76 -7.54 20.92
CA TRP A 27 24.93 -8.62 21.42
C TRP A 27 24.64 -9.64 20.33
N LYS A 28 24.33 -10.86 20.77
CA LYS A 28 23.88 -11.97 19.94
C LYS A 28 22.80 -12.71 20.73
N VAL A 29 21.57 -12.69 20.22
CA VAL A 29 20.40 -13.21 20.93
C VAL A 29 19.68 -14.26 20.07
N PRO A 30 19.35 -15.44 20.60
CA PRO A 30 18.49 -16.39 19.91
C PRO A 30 17.02 -15.95 19.98
N ILE A 31 16.25 -16.15 18.91
CA ILE A 31 14.79 -15.92 18.92
C ILE A 31 14.00 -17.02 19.65
N GLY A 32 14.70 -17.99 20.23
CA GLY A 32 14.13 -19.10 21.00
C GLY A 32 13.60 -20.26 20.15
N VAL A 33 13.79 -20.20 18.83
CA VAL A 33 13.40 -21.26 17.88
C VAL A 33 14.49 -21.39 16.80
N ALA A 34 14.77 -22.61 16.38
CA ALA A 34 15.68 -22.88 15.27
C ALA A 34 14.96 -22.56 13.94
N ALA A 35 14.99 -21.30 13.53
CA ALA A 35 14.35 -20.83 12.32
C ALA A 35 15.19 -19.76 11.63
N SER A 36 15.09 -19.68 10.30
CA SER A 36 15.83 -18.66 9.56
C SER A 36 15.24 -17.28 9.80
N ILE A 37 16.12 -16.28 9.88
CA ILE A 37 15.76 -14.88 9.78
C ILE A 37 16.04 -14.45 8.34
N SER A 38 15.03 -14.57 7.49
CA SER A 38 15.13 -14.32 6.05
C SER A 38 14.85 -12.86 5.66
N THR A 39 14.51 -12.01 6.63
CA THR A 39 14.15 -10.61 6.40
C THR A 39 15.28 -9.65 6.77
N ALA A 40 15.34 -8.51 6.08
CA ALA A 40 16.22 -7.43 6.50
C ALA A 40 15.65 -6.77 7.77
N PRO A 41 16.41 -6.65 8.86
CA PRO A 41 15.93 -6.01 10.08
C PRO A 41 15.59 -4.53 9.85
N ALA A 42 14.39 -4.11 10.23
CA ALA A 42 14.01 -2.71 10.24
C ALA A 42 14.33 -2.09 11.61
N LEU A 43 15.04 -0.96 11.63
CA LEU A 43 15.41 -0.25 12.85
C LEU A 43 14.62 1.05 12.94
N ALA A 44 13.82 1.21 14.00
CA ALA A 44 13.07 2.43 14.25
C ALA A 44 12.70 2.56 15.72
N TYR A 45 12.68 3.79 16.24
CA TYR A 45 12.22 4.11 17.60
C TYR A 45 12.87 3.25 18.70
N GLY A 46 14.17 2.98 18.60
CA GLY A 46 14.92 2.17 19.57
C GLY A 46 14.62 0.67 19.50
N ARG A 47 14.01 0.19 18.42
CA ARG A 47 13.63 -1.22 18.23
C ARG A 47 14.14 -1.79 16.91
N VAL A 48 14.22 -3.11 16.89
CA VAL A 48 14.54 -3.93 15.73
C VAL A 48 13.32 -4.79 15.42
N TYR A 49 12.84 -4.73 14.18
CA TYR A 49 11.70 -5.51 13.69
C TYR A 49 12.18 -6.53 12.67
N VAL A 50 11.78 -7.79 12.86
CA VAL A 50 12.24 -8.91 12.03
C VAL A 50 11.12 -9.94 11.84
N GLY A 51 11.05 -10.48 10.63
CA GLY A 51 10.33 -11.71 10.32
C GLY A 51 11.23 -12.94 10.47
N ALA A 52 10.68 -14.02 11.00
CA ALA A 52 11.30 -15.32 11.10
C ALA A 52 10.42 -16.39 10.42
N ASP A 53 11.05 -17.40 9.81
CA ASP A 53 10.36 -18.45 9.05
C ASP A 53 9.44 -19.34 9.93
N SER A 54 9.56 -19.25 11.26
CA SER A 54 8.72 -19.93 12.24
C SER A 54 7.33 -19.31 12.44
N ASN A 55 6.75 -18.66 11.42
CA ASN A 55 5.49 -17.90 11.52
C ASN A 55 5.53 -16.78 12.59
N ARG A 56 6.69 -16.18 12.85
CA ARG A 56 6.86 -15.14 13.87
C ARG A 56 7.32 -13.83 13.26
N PHE A 57 6.74 -12.74 13.73
CA PHE A 57 7.25 -11.39 13.56
C PHE A 57 7.58 -10.83 14.93
N LEU A 58 8.77 -10.28 15.13
CA LEU A 58 9.26 -9.87 16.44
C LEU A 58 9.64 -8.40 16.46
N ALA A 59 9.50 -7.77 17.63
CA ALA A 59 10.23 -6.57 17.97
C ALA A 59 11.19 -6.82 19.12
N MET A 60 12.40 -6.28 19.00
CA MET A 60 13.47 -6.41 19.98
C MET A 60 13.97 -5.03 20.36
N ASN A 61 14.49 -4.91 21.58
CA ASN A 61 15.19 -3.71 22.03
C ASN A 61 16.50 -3.57 21.23
N GLN A 62 16.70 -2.44 20.56
CA GLN A 62 17.88 -2.21 19.71
C GLN A 62 19.20 -2.22 20.50
N THR A 63 19.18 -1.82 21.76
CA THR A 63 20.36 -1.72 22.62
C THR A 63 20.72 -3.06 23.24
N THR A 64 19.73 -3.83 23.73
CA THR A 64 19.98 -5.06 24.50
C THR A 64 19.76 -6.34 23.71
N GLY A 65 19.06 -6.27 22.57
CA GLY A 65 18.62 -7.45 21.81
C GLY A 65 17.48 -8.22 22.49
N SER A 66 16.94 -7.76 23.63
CA SER A 66 15.84 -8.46 24.30
C SER A 66 14.56 -8.40 23.48
N ILE A 67 13.84 -9.52 23.35
CA ILE A 67 12.53 -9.56 22.70
C ILE A 67 11.54 -8.76 23.54
N ILE A 68 10.87 -7.79 22.91
CA ILE A 68 9.84 -6.95 23.54
C ILE A 68 8.48 -7.61 23.33
N TRP A 69 8.17 -8.01 22.10
CA TRP A 69 6.95 -8.70 21.76
C TRP A 69 7.14 -9.63 20.57
N THR A 70 6.19 -10.54 20.41
CA THR A 70 6.09 -11.46 19.27
C THR A 70 4.67 -11.46 18.76
N PHE A 71 4.53 -11.47 17.44
CA PHE A 71 3.28 -11.62 16.72
C PHE A 71 3.31 -12.90 15.90
N ASN A 72 2.25 -13.71 15.99
CA ASN A 72 2.09 -14.90 15.16
C ASN A 72 1.41 -14.49 13.85
N ILE A 73 2.11 -14.64 12.73
CA ILE A 73 1.60 -14.22 11.42
C ILE A 73 0.66 -15.24 10.77
N GLY A 74 0.50 -16.45 11.35
CA GLY A 74 -0.39 -17.50 10.82
C GLY A 74 -0.03 -17.96 9.39
N ALA A 75 1.16 -17.60 8.92
CA ALA A 75 1.60 -17.69 7.54
C ALA A 75 3.12 -17.88 7.50
N PHE A 76 3.63 -18.34 6.37
CA PHE A 76 5.08 -18.38 6.11
C PHE A 76 5.53 -17.03 5.52
N ASN A 77 6.80 -16.69 5.75
CA ASN A 77 7.53 -15.61 5.09
C ASN A 77 6.92 -14.22 5.30
N ALA A 78 7.35 -13.53 6.35
CA ALA A 78 7.14 -12.09 6.44
C ALA A 78 8.13 -11.36 5.51
N THR A 79 7.75 -10.20 5.00
CA THR A 79 8.70 -9.30 4.32
C THR A 79 9.50 -8.49 5.32
N SER A 80 10.58 -7.85 4.86
CA SER A 80 11.15 -6.72 5.61
C SER A 80 10.08 -5.65 5.84
N ALA A 81 10.16 -4.97 6.98
CA ALA A 81 9.10 -4.09 7.43
C ALA A 81 9.37 -2.62 7.14
N ALA A 82 8.31 -1.87 6.87
CA ALA A 82 8.31 -0.41 6.95
C ALA A 82 7.80 0.03 8.31
N VAL A 83 8.41 1.05 8.92
CA VAL A 83 8.00 1.55 10.23
C VAL A 83 7.84 3.06 10.15
N ASN A 84 6.69 3.57 10.59
CA ASN A 84 6.44 5.00 10.65
C ASN A 84 5.36 5.31 11.70
N ASN A 85 5.51 6.43 12.42
CA ASN A 85 4.54 6.96 13.37
C ASN A 85 3.97 5.90 14.35
N GLY A 86 4.84 5.02 14.87
CA GLY A 86 4.43 4.00 15.83
C GLY A 86 3.67 2.82 15.23
N VAL A 87 3.69 2.65 13.90
CA VAL A 87 3.10 1.51 13.20
C VAL A 87 4.18 0.77 12.41
N VAL A 88 4.16 -0.56 12.46
CA VAL A 88 5.00 -1.44 11.64
C VAL A 88 4.15 -2.17 10.61
N TYR A 89 4.61 -2.13 9.36
CA TYR A 89 3.94 -2.70 8.19
C TYR A 89 4.79 -3.78 7.56
N PHE A 90 4.22 -4.96 7.30
CA PHE A 90 4.90 -6.04 6.59
C PHE A 90 3.90 -6.93 5.86
N GLY A 91 4.32 -7.47 4.72
CA GLY A 91 3.57 -8.44 3.93
C GLY A 91 3.88 -9.86 4.37
N THR A 92 3.04 -10.81 3.90
CA THR A 92 3.27 -12.24 4.09
C THR A 92 3.14 -13.02 2.79
N GLY A 93 3.76 -14.20 2.74
CA GLY A 93 3.63 -15.12 1.61
C GLY A 93 2.19 -15.60 1.35
N LYS A 94 1.27 -15.47 2.31
CA LYS A 94 -0.16 -15.75 2.14
C LYS A 94 -0.96 -14.57 1.57
N GLY A 95 -0.33 -13.45 1.23
CA GLY A 95 -1.04 -12.31 0.67
C GLY A 95 -1.83 -11.51 1.70
N ILE A 96 -1.30 -11.43 2.92
CA ILE A 96 -1.82 -10.56 3.98
C ILE A 96 -0.75 -9.53 4.33
N LEU A 97 -1.12 -8.25 4.25
CA LEU A 97 -0.36 -7.13 4.78
C LEU A 97 -0.85 -6.83 6.20
N TYR A 98 0.06 -6.81 7.16
CA TYR A 98 -0.24 -6.46 8.54
C TYR A 98 0.22 -5.04 8.84
N ALA A 99 -0.59 -4.32 9.63
CA ALA A 99 -0.18 -3.13 10.35
C ALA A 99 -0.31 -3.38 11.84
N LEU A 100 0.81 -3.37 12.56
CA LEU A 100 0.83 -3.59 14.01
C LEU A 100 1.26 -2.31 14.74
N ASN A 101 0.78 -2.16 15.97
CA ASN A 101 1.30 -1.18 16.90
C ASN A 101 2.77 -1.51 17.20
N ALA A 102 3.67 -0.59 16.88
CA ALA A 102 5.11 -0.79 16.98
C ALA A 102 5.59 -1.02 18.43
N THR A 103 4.79 -0.61 19.42
CA THR A 103 5.08 -0.74 20.86
C THR A 103 4.55 -2.03 21.46
N THR A 104 3.32 -2.43 21.12
CA THR A 104 2.67 -3.56 21.78
C THR A 104 2.63 -4.82 20.92
N GLY A 105 2.86 -4.70 19.61
CA GLY A 105 2.65 -5.78 18.64
C GLY A 105 1.17 -6.05 18.34
N ALA A 106 0.24 -5.27 18.92
CA ALA A 106 -1.18 -5.44 18.66
C ALA A 106 -1.53 -5.11 17.21
N GLN A 107 -2.32 -5.96 16.57
CA GLN A 107 -2.82 -5.71 15.21
C GLN A 107 -3.73 -4.48 15.19
N ILE A 108 -3.39 -3.50 14.36
CA ILE A 108 -4.23 -2.32 14.10
C ILE A 108 -5.20 -2.63 12.97
N TRP A 109 -4.68 -3.13 11.84
CA TRP A 109 -5.48 -3.54 10.69
C TRP A 109 -4.72 -4.55 9.81
N THR A 110 -5.43 -5.19 8.90
CA THR A 110 -4.87 -6.04 7.84
C THR A 110 -5.45 -5.65 6.48
N TYR A 111 -4.68 -5.93 5.43
CA TYR A 111 -5.18 -5.89 4.06
C TYR A 111 -4.88 -7.23 3.35
N PRO A 112 -5.88 -7.84 2.69
CA PRO A 112 -7.30 -7.50 2.75
C PRO A 112 -7.88 -7.60 4.18
N LYS A 113 -9.05 -6.97 4.40
CA LYS A 113 -9.77 -7.09 5.68
C LYS A 113 -10.26 -8.53 5.92
N ALA A 114 -10.54 -9.27 4.85
CA ALA A 114 -10.91 -10.67 4.88
C ALA A 114 -10.39 -11.38 3.62
N GLY A 115 -10.04 -12.66 3.75
CA GLY A 115 -9.44 -13.44 2.66
C GLY A 115 -7.98 -13.11 2.43
N THR A 116 -7.50 -13.37 1.22
CA THR A 116 -6.09 -13.21 0.82
C THR A 116 -5.99 -12.71 -0.62
N ILE A 117 -4.89 -12.02 -0.93
CA ILE A 117 -4.48 -11.75 -2.33
C ILE A 117 -3.33 -12.70 -2.72
N GLY A 118 -2.67 -12.42 -3.85
CA GLY A 118 -1.38 -13.05 -4.17
C GLY A 118 -0.35 -12.82 -3.07
N GLY A 119 0.62 -13.74 -2.96
CA GLY A 119 1.68 -13.66 -1.96
C GLY A 119 2.46 -12.34 -2.05
N ILE A 120 2.76 -11.75 -0.89
CA ILE A 120 3.50 -10.49 -0.81
C ILE A 120 4.94 -10.82 -0.43
N SER A 121 5.84 -10.75 -1.40
CA SER A 121 7.30 -10.81 -1.21
C SER A 121 7.96 -9.43 -1.29
N SER A 122 7.24 -8.43 -1.79
CA SER A 122 7.65 -7.03 -1.82
C SER A 122 7.63 -6.43 -0.41
N SER A 123 8.75 -5.84 0.03
CA SER A 123 8.74 -5.04 1.26
C SER A 123 7.88 -3.78 1.06
N PRO A 124 6.98 -3.42 2.00
CA PRO A 124 6.17 -2.23 1.86
C PRO A 124 7.01 -0.95 1.87
N ALA A 125 6.53 0.09 1.18
CA ALA A 125 7.14 1.41 1.16
C ALA A 125 6.11 2.51 1.46
N LEU A 126 6.53 3.54 2.20
CA LEU A 126 5.65 4.64 2.60
C LEU A 126 6.00 5.94 1.87
N ALA A 127 5.03 6.51 1.19
CA ALA A 127 5.07 7.89 0.73
C ALA A 127 4.53 8.81 1.83
N LEU A 128 5.43 9.35 2.67
CA LEU A 128 5.08 10.09 3.88
C LEU A 128 4.21 11.33 3.60
N GLY A 129 4.47 12.06 2.51
CA GLY A 129 3.71 13.27 2.16
C GLY A 129 2.24 13.02 1.80
N SER A 130 1.88 11.80 1.38
CA SER A 130 0.50 11.42 1.01
C SER A 130 -0.11 10.37 1.93
N ASN A 131 0.63 9.92 2.94
CA ASN A 131 0.26 8.81 3.82
C ASN A 131 -0.14 7.53 3.05
N THR A 132 0.56 7.26 1.94
CA THR A 132 0.29 6.11 1.07
C THR A 132 1.29 5.00 1.33
N LEU A 133 0.80 3.80 1.63
CA LEU A 133 1.58 2.58 1.76
C LEU A 133 1.47 1.76 0.47
N LEU A 134 2.61 1.45 -0.14
CA LEU A 134 2.68 0.71 -1.40
C LEU A 134 3.39 -0.62 -1.23
N PHE A 135 2.89 -1.65 -1.92
CA PHE A 135 3.54 -2.97 -2.00
C PHE A 135 3.11 -3.72 -3.26
N GLY A 136 4.03 -4.52 -3.79
CA GLY A 136 3.78 -5.46 -4.88
C GLY A 136 3.25 -6.81 -4.38
N SER A 137 2.53 -7.51 -5.25
CA SER A 137 1.99 -8.84 -4.99
C SER A 137 2.20 -9.78 -6.18
N SER A 138 2.22 -11.08 -5.89
CA SER A 138 2.28 -12.11 -6.92
C SER A 138 1.02 -12.20 -7.79
N ASP A 139 -0.06 -11.48 -7.44
CA ASP A 139 -1.27 -11.33 -8.26
C ASP A 139 -1.14 -10.26 -9.37
N HIS A 140 0.10 -9.93 -9.71
CA HIS A 140 0.48 -8.98 -10.75
C HIS A 140 0.17 -7.53 -10.43
N SER A 141 -0.11 -7.21 -9.16
CA SER A 141 -0.64 -5.90 -8.83
C SER A 141 0.21 -5.14 -7.82
N LEU A 142 0.37 -3.84 -8.09
CA LEU A 142 0.84 -2.87 -7.12
C LEU A 142 -0.38 -2.31 -6.40
N TYR A 143 -0.37 -2.40 -5.08
CA TYR A 143 -1.40 -1.87 -4.22
C TYR A 143 -0.92 -0.57 -3.58
N ALA A 144 -1.82 0.42 -3.48
CA ALA A 144 -1.60 1.63 -2.72
C ALA A 144 -2.73 1.80 -1.69
N LEU A 145 -2.38 1.76 -0.42
CA LEU A 145 -3.32 1.86 0.70
C LEU A 145 -3.13 3.16 1.46
N ASN A 146 -4.18 3.61 2.13
CA ASN A 146 -4.07 4.60 3.18
C ASN A 146 -3.39 3.95 4.39
N ALA A 147 -2.24 4.46 4.83
CA ALA A 147 -1.46 3.82 5.90
C ALA A 147 -2.11 3.89 7.28
N THR A 148 -3.07 4.80 7.51
CA THR A 148 -3.79 4.94 8.79
C THR A 148 -4.81 3.83 8.98
N GLY A 149 -5.60 3.51 7.94
CA GLY A 149 -6.74 2.59 8.05
C GLY A 149 -6.69 1.35 7.16
N GLY A 150 -5.67 1.22 6.31
CA GLY A 150 -5.52 0.10 5.37
C GLY A 150 -6.51 0.13 4.19
N ALA A 151 -7.24 1.24 4.01
CA ALA A 151 -8.18 1.37 2.90
C ALA A 151 -7.45 1.44 1.56
N LEU A 152 -7.93 0.70 0.56
CA LEU A 152 -7.39 0.75 -0.81
C LEU A 152 -7.63 2.13 -1.42
N LEU A 153 -6.56 2.82 -1.82
CA LEU A 153 -6.62 4.09 -2.55
C LEU A 153 -6.66 3.85 -4.05
N TRP A 154 -5.77 3.00 -4.55
CA TRP A 154 -5.73 2.58 -5.95
C TRP A 154 -4.92 1.29 -6.10
N LYS A 155 -5.07 0.65 -7.26
CA LYS A 155 -4.38 -0.57 -7.66
C LYS A 155 -3.97 -0.45 -9.11
N TYR A 156 -2.79 -0.95 -9.46
CA TYR A 156 -2.33 -1.05 -10.84
C TYR A 156 -1.86 -2.47 -11.15
N THR A 157 -2.35 -3.04 -12.24
CA THR A 157 -2.03 -4.42 -12.66
C THR A 157 -1.00 -4.39 -13.79
N THR A 158 0.12 -5.08 -13.58
CA THR A 158 1.17 -5.32 -14.59
C THR A 158 0.94 -6.62 -15.35
N GLY A 159 1.80 -6.95 -16.30
CA GLY A 159 1.68 -8.18 -17.10
C GLY A 159 2.00 -9.48 -16.32
N ALA A 160 2.73 -9.39 -15.22
CA ALA A 160 3.12 -10.51 -14.37
C ALA A 160 3.31 -10.06 -12.91
N GLY A 161 3.70 -10.99 -12.03
CA GLY A 161 3.86 -10.75 -10.59
C GLY A 161 4.83 -9.61 -10.24
N ILE A 162 4.63 -9.00 -9.09
CA ILE A 162 5.51 -7.94 -8.55
C ILE A 162 6.12 -8.44 -7.25
N SER A 163 7.39 -8.83 -7.30
CA SER A 163 8.17 -9.19 -6.10
C SER A 163 9.17 -8.11 -5.69
N SER A 164 9.35 -7.06 -6.49
CA SER A 164 10.25 -5.96 -6.15
C SER A 164 9.60 -5.03 -5.12
N SER A 165 10.40 -4.55 -4.18
CA SER A 165 9.99 -3.52 -3.22
C SER A 165 9.93 -2.15 -3.90
N PRO A 166 8.83 -1.38 -3.77
CA PRO A 166 8.75 -0.04 -4.35
C PRO A 166 9.80 0.91 -3.75
N ALA A 167 10.47 1.69 -4.60
CA ALA A 167 11.27 2.83 -4.20
C ALA A 167 10.46 4.12 -4.40
N ILE A 168 10.38 4.97 -3.37
CA ILE A 168 9.60 6.21 -3.43
C ILE A 168 10.54 7.39 -3.64
N ALA A 169 10.33 8.14 -4.72
CA ALA A 169 11.05 9.38 -5.02
C ALA A 169 10.15 10.30 -5.88
N ASP A 170 10.25 11.62 -5.69
CA ASP A 170 9.54 12.62 -6.50
C ASP A 170 8.04 12.36 -6.67
N SER A 171 7.37 12.00 -5.57
CA SER A 171 5.94 11.65 -5.53
C SER A 171 5.55 10.47 -6.44
N ARG A 172 6.51 9.61 -6.76
CA ARG A 172 6.33 8.40 -7.58
C ARG A 172 6.88 7.18 -6.86
N ALA A 173 6.29 6.04 -7.18
CA ALA A 173 6.76 4.72 -6.82
C ALA A 173 7.40 4.07 -8.06
N PHE A 174 8.65 3.65 -7.90
CA PHE A 174 9.42 2.91 -8.89
C PHE A 174 9.51 1.45 -8.49
N PHE A 175 9.17 0.52 -9.38
CA PHE A 175 9.16 -0.90 -9.09
C PHE A 175 9.33 -1.73 -10.36
N GLY A 176 9.99 -2.89 -10.24
CA GLY A 176 10.10 -3.88 -11.29
C GLY A 176 9.02 -4.95 -11.21
N SER A 177 8.58 -5.45 -12.36
CA SER A 177 7.67 -6.59 -12.47
C SER A 177 8.33 -7.73 -13.23
N TRP A 178 7.85 -8.96 -13.00
CA TRP A 178 8.28 -10.15 -13.74
C TRP A 178 7.93 -10.09 -15.23
N ASP A 179 7.17 -9.08 -15.67
CA ASP A 179 6.87 -8.84 -17.08
C ASP A 179 8.00 -8.12 -17.83
N THR A 180 9.20 -8.13 -17.27
CA THR A 180 10.44 -7.56 -17.82
C THR A 180 10.50 -6.03 -17.84
N LYS A 181 9.58 -5.34 -17.13
CA LYS A 181 9.51 -3.88 -17.12
C LYS A 181 9.76 -3.28 -15.74
N VAL A 182 10.20 -2.02 -15.76
CA VAL A 182 10.23 -1.11 -14.61
C VAL A 182 9.15 -0.05 -14.81
N TYR A 183 8.36 0.17 -13.77
CA TYR A 183 7.24 1.08 -13.75
C TYR A 183 7.53 2.28 -12.85
N ALA A 184 6.92 3.42 -13.18
CA ALA A 184 6.91 4.62 -12.35
C ALA A 184 5.47 5.15 -12.26
N LEU A 185 4.86 5.06 -11.07
CA LEU A 185 3.46 5.45 -10.85
C LEU A 185 3.37 6.53 -9.78
N GLY A 186 2.47 7.50 -9.95
CA GLY A 186 2.22 8.51 -8.91
C GLY A 186 1.70 7.88 -7.63
N VAL A 187 2.18 8.34 -6.46
CA VAL A 187 1.78 7.77 -5.16
C VAL A 187 0.38 8.22 -4.72
N ILE A 188 -0.08 9.35 -5.23
CA ILE A 188 -1.41 9.89 -4.93
C ILE A 188 -2.39 9.35 -5.97
N ALA A 189 -3.57 8.90 -5.51
CA ALA A 189 -4.67 8.58 -6.41
C ALA A 189 -4.99 9.81 -7.28
N PRO A 190 -5.04 9.69 -8.61
CA PRO A 190 -5.46 10.81 -9.44
C PRO A 190 -6.87 11.26 -9.03
N ARG A 191 -7.01 12.55 -8.66
CA ARG A 191 -8.33 13.15 -8.41
C ARG A 191 -8.95 13.44 -9.77
N LEU A 192 -10.00 12.70 -10.12
CA LEU A 192 -10.81 13.05 -11.27
C LEU A 192 -11.65 14.29 -10.93
N GLN A 193 -11.54 15.32 -11.77
CA GLN A 193 -12.43 16.48 -11.71
C GLN A 193 -13.44 16.37 -12.85
N ALA A 194 -14.72 16.56 -12.53
CA ALA A 194 -15.79 16.70 -13.50
C ALA A 194 -16.29 18.14 -13.47
N SER A 195 -16.43 18.74 -14.64
CA SER A 195 -17.09 20.03 -14.81
C SER A 195 -18.23 19.89 -15.81
N ILE A 196 -19.34 20.55 -15.54
CA ILE A 196 -20.53 20.56 -16.38
C ILE A 196 -20.77 22.01 -16.80
N PHE A 197 -20.66 22.28 -18.10
CA PHE A 197 -20.98 23.59 -18.67
C PHE A 197 -22.14 23.43 -19.66
N PRO A 198 -23.27 24.11 -19.47
CA PRO A 198 -24.27 24.20 -20.50
C PRO A 198 -23.81 25.19 -21.59
N SER A 199 -24.10 24.90 -22.85
CA SER A 199 -23.80 25.82 -23.95
C SER A 199 -24.59 27.14 -23.89
N VAL A 200 -25.73 27.13 -23.17
CA VAL A 200 -26.56 28.30 -22.85
C VAL A 200 -27.17 28.17 -21.45
N THR A 201 -27.23 29.27 -20.69
CA THR A 201 -27.76 29.29 -19.31
C THR A 201 -29.27 29.49 -19.23
N SER A 202 -29.93 29.80 -20.36
CA SER A 202 -31.38 29.92 -20.49
C SER A 202 -31.78 29.48 -21.90
N LEU A 203 -32.75 28.58 -22.00
CA LEU A 203 -33.26 28.05 -23.27
C LEU A 203 -34.56 28.74 -23.65
N LYS A 204 -34.63 29.27 -24.86
CA LYS A 204 -35.89 29.68 -25.48
C LYS A 204 -36.56 28.46 -26.15
N PRO A 205 -37.90 28.49 -26.37
CA PRO A 205 -38.58 27.42 -27.10
C PRO A 205 -37.89 27.10 -28.43
N GLY A 206 -37.61 25.82 -28.67
CA GLY A 206 -36.95 25.32 -29.88
C GLY A 206 -35.41 25.29 -29.83
N GLN A 207 -34.76 25.76 -28.75
CA GLN A 207 -33.31 25.66 -28.60
C GLN A 207 -32.89 24.38 -27.88
N VAL A 208 -31.73 23.84 -28.26
CA VAL A 208 -31.09 22.68 -27.63
C VAL A 208 -29.86 23.16 -26.86
N SER A 209 -29.76 22.81 -25.58
CA SER A 209 -28.51 22.93 -24.82
C SER A 209 -27.81 21.58 -24.82
N ILE A 210 -26.51 21.58 -25.09
CA ILE A 210 -25.67 20.39 -25.03
C ILE A 210 -24.89 20.48 -23.72
N LEU A 211 -25.05 19.48 -22.86
CA LEU A 211 -24.16 19.31 -21.70
C LEU A 211 -22.92 18.56 -22.15
N THR A 212 -21.78 19.23 -22.15
CA THR A 212 -20.48 18.57 -22.30
C THR A 212 -19.90 18.28 -20.92
N ILE A 213 -19.66 16.99 -20.65
CA ILE A 213 -19.05 16.54 -19.41
C ILE A 213 -17.62 16.15 -19.74
N THR A 214 -16.66 16.91 -19.21
CA THR A 214 -15.24 16.61 -19.36
C THR A 214 -14.72 16.10 -18.03
N VAL A 215 -14.30 14.83 -18.01
CA VAL A 215 -13.59 14.25 -16.87
C VAL A 215 -12.10 14.40 -17.12
N THR A 216 -11.38 14.98 -16.17
CA THR A 216 -9.93 15.21 -16.29
C THR A 216 -9.17 14.55 -15.14
N ASN A 217 -7.94 14.15 -15.40
CA ASN A 217 -6.92 13.86 -14.38
C ASN A 217 -5.91 15.01 -14.41
N GLY A 218 -6.02 15.95 -13.47
CA GLY A 218 -5.33 17.24 -13.59
C GLY A 218 -5.90 18.05 -14.75
N SER A 219 -5.07 18.42 -15.73
CA SER A 219 -5.49 19.13 -16.95
C SER A 219 -5.79 18.20 -18.14
N THR A 220 -5.61 16.89 -17.99
CA THR A 220 -5.67 15.94 -19.12
C THR A 220 -7.04 15.25 -19.20
N PRO A 221 -7.80 15.38 -20.30
CA PRO A 221 -9.07 14.68 -20.50
C PRO A 221 -8.92 13.16 -20.43
N GLN A 222 -9.86 12.48 -19.77
CA GLN A 222 -9.91 11.04 -19.64
C GLN A 222 -11.00 10.46 -20.55
N ALA A 223 -10.64 9.49 -21.40
CA ALA A 223 -11.59 8.75 -22.23
C ALA A 223 -12.15 7.54 -21.49
N GLY A 224 -13.38 7.11 -21.83
CA GLY A 224 -13.97 5.87 -21.29
C GLY A 224 -14.49 5.96 -19.85
N VAL A 225 -14.71 7.16 -19.32
CA VAL A 225 -15.33 7.33 -18.00
C VAL A 225 -16.85 7.17 -18.13
N ASN A 226 -17.40 6.13 -17.50
CA ASN A 226 -18.85 5.92 -17.44
C ASN A 226 -19.45 6.86 -16.39
N LEU A 227 -20.31 7.78 -16.84
CA LEU A 227 -21.18 8.54 -15.96
C LEU A 227 -22.52 7.82 -15.85
N ALA A 228 -22.79 7.22 -14.69
CA ALA A 228 -24.08 6.62 -14.40
C ALA A 228 -25.00 7.67 -13.76
N LEU A 229 -26.11 7.99 -14.42
CA LEU A 229 -27.21 8.78 -13.86
C LEU A 229 -28.29 7.80 -13.40
N SER A 230 -28.55 7.73 -12.10
CA SER A 230 -29.60 6.89 -11.53
C SER A 230 -30.80 7.75 -11.12
N SER A 231 -31.99 7.44 -11.61
CA SER A 231 -33.23 8.01 -11.06
C SER A 231 -33.77 7.12 -9.94
N SER A 232 -34.27 7.73 -8.87
CA SER A 232 -34.89 7.02 -7.75
C SER A 232 -36.26 6.43 -8.11
N ALA A 233 -36.88 6.90 -9.20
CA ALA A 233 -38.23 6.50 -9.64
C ALA A 233 -38.26 5.67 -10.94
N GLY A 234 -37.13 5.47 -11.63
CA GLY A 234 -37.09 4.84 -12.94
C GLY A 234 -37.61 5.76 -14.06
N GLY A 235 -36.86 5.87 -15.14
CA GLY A 235 -37.23 6.68 -16.33
C GLY A 235 -36.20 6.49 -17.44
N GLY A 236 -36.64 6.47 -18.70
CA GLY A 236 -35.77 6.32 -19.86
C GLY A 236 -35.19 7.65 -20.34
N PHE A 237 -33.94 7.65 -20.81
CA PHE A 237 -33.40 8.74 -21.60
C PHE A 237 -34.05 8.71 -22.99
N THR A 238 -35.17 9.41 -23.17
CA THR A 238 -35.74 9.64 -24.50
C THR A 238 -35.15 10.92 -25.09
N GLN A 239 -34.96 10.95 -26.42
CA GLN A 239 -34.82 12.24 -27.09
C GLN A 239 -36.05 13.10 -26.73
N PRO A 240 -35.89 14.39 -26.44
CA PRO A 240 -37.04 15.24 -26.14
C PRO A 240 -37.97 15.27 -27.36
N VAL A 241 -39.12 14.63 -27.24
CA VAL A 241 -40.23 14.81 -28.19
C VAL A 241 -40.81 16.18 -27.89
N MET A 242 -40.72 17.12 -28.83
CA MET A 242 -41.28 18.48 -28.69
C MET A 242 -42.81 18.43 -28.57
N GLY A 243 -43.33 18.20 -27.38
CA GLY A 243 -44.78 18.10 -27.14
C GLY A 243 -45.28 18.66 -25.80
N SER A 244 -44.49 18.61 -24.72
CA SER A 244 -44.92 19.19 -23.44
C SER A 244 -43.78 19.42 -22.46
N ILE A 245 -43.90 20.50 -21.69
CA ILE A 245 -43.00 20.90 -20.61
C ILE A 245 -43.22 19.94 -19.42
N GLY A 246 -42.20 19.19 -19.05
CA GLY A 246 -42.14 18.42 -17.81
C GLY A 246 -40.88 18.78 -17.03
N VAL A 247 -41.01 19.01 -15.73
CA VAL A 247 -39.87 19.09 -14.81
C VAL A 247 -39.42 17.66 -14.54
N TYR A 248 -38.23 17.29 -14.99
CA TYR A 248 -37.61 16.00 -14.68
C TYR A 248 -36.64 16.22 -13.52
N SER A 249 -37.05 15.82 -12.31
CA SER A 249 -36.23 15.78 -11.10
C SER A 249 -35.48 14.47 -10.98
#